data_AF-A0A2J0L598-F1
#
_entry.id   AF-A0A2J0L598-F1
#
_cell.length_a   1.000
_cell.length_b   1.000
_cell.length_c   1.000
_cell.angle_alpha   90.00
_cell.angle_beta   90.00
_cell.angle_gamma   90.00
#
_symmetry.space_group_name_H-M   'P 1'
#
loop_
_entity.id
_entity.type
_entity.pdbx_description
1 polymer ?
#
loop_
_entity_poly.entity_id
_entity_poly.type
_entity_poly.pdbx_seq_one_letter_code
_entity_poly.pdbx_strand_id
1 'polypeptide(L)' 'MPNKFAGFFKDVKVEMTKVSWPTRNELTGSTSVVIIAVILLAILIGLWDFVLSSLVNVLIR' A
#
# COMPACT_ATOMS: atom_id res chain seq x y z
N MET A 1 -39.33 13.68 -14.81
CA MET A 1 -38.41 12.55 -15.12
C MET A 1 -37.46 12.29 -13.93
N PRO A 2 -37.93 11.75 -12.79
CA PRO A 2 -37.08 11.62 -11.59
C PRO A 2 -36.45 10.23 -11.38
N ASN A 3 -36.74 9.22 -12.20
CA ASN A 3 -36.43 7.82 -11.82
C ASN A 3 -35.15 7.21 -12.42
N LYS A 4 -34.40 7.92 -13.28
CA LYS A 4 -33.14 7.36 -13.83
C LYS A 4 -32.04 7.27 -12.76
N PHE A 5 -31.82 8.35 -12.00
CA PHE A 5 -30.77 8.39 -10.98
C PHE A 5 -31.00 7.39 -9.84
N ALA A 6 -32.25 7.23 -9.38
CA ALA A 6 -32.59 6.23 -8.37
C ALA A 6 -32.32 4.79 -8.85
N GLY A 7 -32.52 4.51 -10.14
CA GLY A 7 -32.13 3.25 -10.78
C GLY A 7 -30.62 3.04 -10.79
N PHE A 8 -29.85 4.05 -11.23
CA PHE A 8 -28.38 3.98 -11.25
C PHE A 8 -27.77 3.70 -9.86
N PHE A 9 -28.25 4.34 -8.79
CA PHE A 9 -27.74 4.04 -7.44
C PHE A 9 -28.10 2.63 -6.97
N LYS A 10 -29.25 2.10 -7.39
CA LYS A 10 -29.66 0.72 -7.09
C LYS A 10 -28.76 -0.27 -7.83
N ASP A 11 -28.47 -0.01 -9.10
CA ASP A 11 -27.63 -0.89 -9.92
C ASP A 11 -26.16 -0.87 -9.43
N VAL A 12 -25.62 0.31 -9.09
CA VAL A 12 -24.28 0.44 -8.48
C VAL A 12 -24.19 -0.30 -7.14
N LYS A 13 -25.23 -0.23 -6.31
CA LYS A 13 -25.27 -0.99 -5.04
C LYS A 13 -25.26 -2.50 -5.28
N VAL A 14 -25.95 -2.99 -6.32
CA VAL A 14 -25.98 -4.40 -6.70
C VAL A 14 -24.62 -4.87 -7.25
N GLU A 15 -23.94 -4.04 -8.04
CA GLU A 15 -22.58 -4.34 -8.52
C GLU A 15 -21.55 -4.31 -7.39
N MET A 16 -21.66 -3.38 -6.44
CA MET A 16 -20.79 -3.36 -5.26
C MET A 16 -20.94 -4.61 -4.40
N THR A 17 -22.10 -5.26 -4.37
CA THR A 17 -22.26 -6.57 -3.71
C THR A 17 -21.63 -7.74 -4.47
N LYS A 18 -21.33 -7.60 -5.77
CA LYS A 18 -20.54 -8.59 -6.53
C LYS A 18 -19.03 -8.41 -6.33
N VAL A 19 -18.60 -7.28 -5.78
CA VAL A 19 -17.20 -7.08 -5.39
C VAL A 19 -16.92 -7.97 -4.18
N SER A 20 -16.09 -8.98 -4.39
CA SER A 20 -15.56 -9.83 -3.34
C SER A 20 -14.61 -9.01 -2.47
N TRP A 21 -15.15 -8.31 -1.47
CA TRP A 21 -14.34 -7.65 -0.47
C TRP A 21 -13.55 -8.71 0.30
N PRO A 22 -12.22 -8.60 0.34
CA PRO A 22 -11.39 -9.53 1.08
C PRO A 22 -11.79 -9.52 2.56
N THR A 23 -11.75 -10.70 3.18
CA THR A 23 -12.08 -10.81 4.60
C THR A 23 -11.02 -10.09 5.44
N ARG A 24 -11.39 -9.54 6.60
CA ARG A 24 -10.49 -8.75 7.47
C ARG A 24 -9.17 -9.48 7.77
N ASN A 25 -9.21 -10.81 7.83
CA ASN A 25 -8.04 -11.65 8.08
C ASN A 25 -7.04 -11.66 6.90
N GLU A 26 -7.50 -11.67 5.65
CA GLU A 26 -6.63 -11.59 4.45
C GLU A 26 -6.02 -10.20 4.30
N LEU A 27 -6.79 -9.15 4.65
CA LEU A 27 -6.30 -7.78 4.67
C LEU A 27 -5.14 -7.63 5.67
N THR A 28 -5.32 -8.14 6.90
CA THR A 28 -4.26 -8.08 7.92
C THR A 28 -3.03 -8.92 7.55
N GLY A 29 -3.23 -10.11 6.96
CA GLY A 29 -2.13 -10.94 6.47
C GLY A 29 -1.33 -10.25 5.36
N SER A 30 -2.01 -9.64 4.40
CA SER A 30 -1.34 -8.94 3.29
C SER A 30 -0.61 -7.69 3.76
N THR A 31 -1.19 -6.92 4.69
CA THR A 31 -0.54 -5.72 5.23
C THR A 31 0.68 -6.06 6.10
N SER A 32 0.66 -7.16 6.85
CA SER A 32 1.81 -7.53 7.70
C SER A 32 3.06 -7.87 6.87
N VAL A 33 2.89 -8.59 5.77
CA VAL A 33 3.98 -8.92 4.83
C VAL A 33 4.57 -7.66 4.23
N VAL A 34 3.72 -6.71 3.82
CA VAL A 34 4.18 -5.42 3.28
C VAL A 34 4.98 -4.63 4.31
N ILE A 35 4.53 -4.57 5.57
CA ILE A 35 5.25 -3.87 6.65
C ILE A 35 6.65 -4.48 6.84
N ILE A 36 6.76 -5.80 6.89
CA ILE A 36 8.05 -6.49 7.04
C ILE A 36 8.97 -6.18 5.85
N ALA A 37 8.45 -6.22 4.62
CA ALA A 37 9.22 -5.92 3.42
C ALA A 37 9.73 -4.47 3.40
N VAL A 38 8.89 -3.51 3.81
CA VAL A 38 9.26 -2.09 3.89
C VAL A 38 10.35 -1.87 4.95
N ILE A 39 10.26 -2.52 6.11
CA ILE A 39 11.28 -2.42 7.16
C ILE A 39 12.63 -2.96 6.65
N LEU A 40 12.63 -4.11 5.98
CA LEU A 40 13.86 -4.69 5.41
C LEU A 40 14.49 -3.76 4.37
N LEU A 41 13.68 -3.19 3.47
CA LEU A 41 14.16 -2.23 2.47
C LEU A 41 14.69 -0.95 3.12
N ALA A 42 14.02 -0.42 4.14
CA ALA A 42 14.46 0.78 4.85
C ALA A 42 15.82 0.57 5.53
N ILE A 43 16.05 -0.60 6.13
CA ILE A 43 17.35 -0.95 6.73
C ILE A 43 18.44 -1.03 5.66
N LEU A 44 18.17 -1.71 4.54
CA LEU A 44 19.13 -1.84 3.45
C LEU A 44 19.51 -0.47 2.87
N ILE A 45 18.51 0.34 2.52
CA ILE A 45 18.74 1.68 1.95
C ILE A 45 19.47 2.57 2.97
N GLY A 46 19.03 2.59 4.23
CA GLY A 46 19.68 3.37 5.28
C GLY A 46 21.13 2.96 5.54
N LEU A 47 21.46 1.66 5.40
CA LEU A 47 22.84 1.19 5.48
C LEU A 47 23.68 1.72 4.31
N TRP A 48 23.15 1.66 3.10
CA TRP A 48 23.80 2.21 1.92
C TRP A 48 24.02 3.72 2.03
N ASP A 49 23.01 4.47 2.49
CA ASP A 49 23.11 5.91 2.72
C ASP A 49 24.22 6.24 3.74
N PHE A 50 24.34 5.45 4.81
CA PHE A 50 25.38 5.64 5.82
C PHE A 50 26.79 5.35 5.28
N VAL A 51 26.94 4.28 4.50
CA VAL A 51 28.20 3.89 3.87
C VAL A 51 28.64 4.94 2.84
N LEU A 52 27.74 5.37 1.97
CA LEU A 52 27.99 6.41 0.98
C LEU A 52 28.32 7.75 1.63
N SER A 53 27.55 8.17 2.64
CA SER A 53 27.81 9.42 3.37
C SER A 53 29.18 9.40 4.05
N SER A 54 29.56 8.27 4.65
CA SER A 54 30.87 8.10 5.28
C SER A 54 32.00 8.14 4.23
N LEU A 55 31.84 7.46 3.11
CA LEU A 55 32.82 7.47 2.00
C LEU A 55 33.01 8.87 1.42
N VAL A 56 31.93 9.59 1.15
CA VAL A 56 31.98 10.96 0.62
C VAL A 56 32.66 11.91 1.61
N ASN A 57 32.38 11.78 2.90
CA ASN A 57 32.99 12.62 3.94
C ASN A 57 34.50 12.35 4.10
N VAL A 58 34.94 11.10 3.90
CA VAL A 58 36.37 10.74 3.83
C VAL A 58 37.04 11.27 2.57
N LEU A 59 36.34 11.32 1.43
CA LEU A 59 36.91 11.77 0.16
C LEU A 59 37.02 13.30 0.03
N ILE A 60 36.09 14.04 0.65
CA ILE A 60 36.04 15.52 0.63
C ILE A 60 37.01 16.14 1.64
N ARG A 61 37.49 15.37 2.62
CA ARG A 61 38.45 15.79 3.64
C ARG A 61 39.88 15.45 3.24
#